data_AF-A0AAD8JES8-F1
#
_entry.id   AF-A0AAD8JES8-F1
#
_cell.length_a   1.000
_cell.length_b   1.000
_cell.length_c   1.000
_cell.angle_alpha   90.00
_cell.angle_beta   90.00
_cell.angle_gamma   90.00
#
_symmetry.space_group_name_H-M   'P 1'
#
loop_
_entity.id
_entity.type
_entity.pdbx_description
1 polymer ?
#
loop_
_entity_poly.entity_id
_entity_poly.type
_entity_poly.pdbx_seq_one_letter_code
_entity_poly.pdbx_strand_id
1 'polypeptide(L)'
;MIYVDGLPLSPHSSSSSSSQDDDALAVLMKHPTLVSVSDSFGAISERKFSASEESNVERSTSKAVYVFQREYATVDPAHVDLVGTDEATTCLGIVIRNRRNGMTSVTHMDSPDVVDIGFTQMLSLALKHDVDDIFDVHLVGAFNDSSPQSTTHGTKSKKQTNLGGYSFPLCQKIIQTLEKSSINFHIQLLHVLDHNTRWDSQGNAYPIFHGFLVEPSTGLVNPASFDKTSRCPDEILRRIRLTASFEDSSCAGRLLETYDTLTDQIIISPFSWTRRQISVAFMLRHLSDSEILLSCSTSPSAEGPDFVENQRRQCEYVIEHPDFRKVFPLNQPHVFERTPNGGWRRLQQ
;
A
#
# COMPACT_ATOMS: atom_id res chain seq x y z
N MET A 1 17.07 13.56 3.93
CA MET A 1 17.07 13.78 5.40
C MET A 1 15.66 13.65 5.94
N ILE A 2 15.48 12.94 7.07
CA ILE A 2 14.18 12.79 7.74
C ILE A 2 13.99 13.91 8.75
N TYR A 3 12.78 14.49 8.79
CA TYR A 3 12.34 15.49 9.73
C TYR A 3 11.10 15.03 10.47
N VAL A 4 11.01 15.36 11.76
CA VAL A 4 9.82 15.21 12.59
C VAL A 4 9.63 16.51 13.36
N ASP A 5 8.41 17.05 13.37
CA ASP A 5 8.10 18.33 14.02
C ASP A 5 9.02 19.49 13.55
N GLY A 6 9.39 19.47 12.26
CA GLY A 6 10.28 20.47 11.66
C GLY A 6 11.76 20.34 12.04
N LEU A 7 12.12 19.39 12.90
CA LEU A 7 13.50 19.13 13.31
C LEU A 7 14.07 17.93 12.57
N PRO A 8 15.33 17.98 12.11
CA PRO A 8 15.97 16.80 11.53
C PRO A 8 16.08 15.71 12.60
N LEU A 9 15.81 14.46 12.20
CA LEU A 9 16.01 13.31 13.07
C LEU A 9 17.49 13.25 13.44
N SER A 10 17.81 13.57 14.71
CA SER A 10 19.21 13.63 15.14
C SER A 10 19.80 12.21 15.15
N PRO A 11 20.93 11.97 14.47
CA PRO A 11 21.58 10.67 14.53
C PRO A 11 22.16 10.35 15.92
N HIS A 12 22.18 11.31 16.85
CA HIS A 12 22.81 11.14 18.16
C HIS A 12 22.04 11.87 19.28
N SER A 13 21.18 11.15 19.99
CA SER A 13 20.72 11.54 21.33
C SER A 13 20.66 10.33 22.26
N SER A 14 21.75 9.58 22.34
CA SER A 14 22.00 8.61 23.40
C SER A 14 23.46 8.77 23.84
N SER A 15 23.66 9.66 24.81
CA SER A 15 24.94 9.78 25.52
C SER A 15 25.15 8.55 26.40
N SER A 16 25.56 7.44 25.79
CA SER A 16 26.21 6.33 26.49
C SER A 16 26.95 5.47 25.46
N SER A 17 28.27 5.42 25.63
CA SER A 17 29.20 4.59 24.89
C SER A 17 28.73 3.14 24.73
N SER A 18 28.21 2.79 23.55
CA SER A 18 28.34 1.46 22.97
C SER A 18 28.06 1.54 21.47
N SER A 19 28.80 0.76 20.69
CA SER A 19 28.72 0.67 19.23
C SER A 19 27.39 0.06 18.76
N GLN A 20 26.31 0.83 18.76
CA GLN A 20 25.02 0.42 18.22
C GLN A 20 24.50 1.56 17.33
N ASP A 21 24.40 1.31 16.03
CA ASP A 21 23.53 2.08 15.16
C ASP A 21 22.12 1.99 15.76
N ASP A 22 21.62 3.08 16.34
CA ASP A 22 20.23 3.16 16.79
C ASP A 22 19.35 3.00 15.54
N ASP A 23 18.55 1.94 15.48
CA ASP A 23 17.62 1.67 14.38
C ASP A 23 16.63 2.86 14.24
N ALA A 24 16.75 3.63 13.16
CA ALA A 24 15.97 4.83 12.93
C ALA A 24 14.46 4.59 12.98
N LEU A 25 14.01 3.40 12.57
CA LEU A 25 12.62 2.99 12.72
C LEU A 25 12.23 2.95 14.21
N ALA A 26 13.05 2.34 15.06
CA ALA A 26 12.81 2.26 16.50
C ALA A 26 12.80 3.64 17.18
N VAL A 27 13.64 4.58 16.70
CA VAL A 27 13.64 5.98 17.17
C VAL A 27 12.33 6.66 16.77
N LEU A 28 11.93 6.57 15.50
CA LEU A 28 10.69 7.18 14.99
C LEU A 28 9.45 6.62 15.68
N MET A 29 9.38 5.30 15.87
CA MET A 29 8.27 4.62 16.56
C MET A 29 8.06 5.11 18.00
N LYS A 30 9.11 5.63 18.65
CA LYS A 30 9.06 6.15 20.02
C LYS A 30 9.05 7.67 20.10
N HIS A 31 9.09 8.37 18.96
CA HIS A 31 9.14 9.82 18.94
C HIS A 31 7.82 10.42 19.48
N PRO A 32 7.82 11.28 20.52
CA PRO A 32 6.60 11.72 21.20
C PRO A 32 5.54 12.32 20.26
N THR A 33 5.94 13.16 19.32
CA THR A 33 5.03 13.75 18.33
C THR A 33 4.38 12.69 17.43
N LEU A 34 5.13 11.71 16.94
CA LEU A 34 4.60 10.67 16.07
C LEU A 34 3.69 9.71 16.83
N VAL A 35 4.04 9.37 18.07
CA VAL A 35 3.18 8.58 18.97
C VAL A 35 1.86 9.31 19.19
N SER A 36 1.88 10.60 19.55
CA SER A 36 0.67 11.39 19.78
C SER A 36 -0.22 11.51 18.53
N VAL A 37 0.39 11.70 17.35
CA VAL A 37 -0.35 11.76 16.07
C VAL A 37 -0.93 10.39 15.71
N SER A 38 -0.17 9.32 15.94
CA SER A 38 -0.61 7.94 15.74
C SER A 38 -1.77 7.56 16.66
N ASP A 39 -1.72 7.92 17.94
CA ASP A 39 -2.81 7.70 18.89
C ASP A 39 -4.09 8.45 18.46
N SER A 40 -3.91 9.69 18.00
CA SER A 40 -5.03 10.50 17.48
C SER A 40 -5.64 9.88 16.23
N PHE A 41 -4.81 9.36 15.32
CA PHE A 41 -5.25 8.65 14.12
C PHE A 41 -5.98 7.34 14.48
N GLY A 42 -5.43 6.58 15.44
CA GLY A 42 -6.02 5.37 16.01
C GLY A 42 -7.44 5.56 16.59
N ALA A 43 -7.75 6.79 17.04
CA ALA A 43 -9.05 7.15 17.59
C ALA A 43 -10.08 7.59 16.53
N ILE A 44 -9.67 7.79 15.27
CA ILE A 44 -10.59 8.18 14.18
C ILE A 44 -11.46 6.98 13.81
N SER A 45 -12.76 7.22 13.62
CA SER A 45 -13.66 6.20 13.07
C SER A 45 -13.32 5.93 11.61
N GLU A 46 -13.09 4.66 11.27
CA GLU A 46 -12.78 4.25 9.90
C GLU A 46 -13.91 4.66 8.94
N ARG A 47 -13.55 5.39 7.87
CA ARG A 47 -14.48 5.80 6.83
C ARG A 47 -14.72 4.64 5.87
N LYS A 48 -15.97 4.17 5.77
CA LYS A 48 -16.37 3.19 4.76
C LYS A 48 -16.69 3.91 3.45
N PHE A 49 -15.98 3.56 2.39
CA PHE A 49 -16.16 4.15 1.08
C PHE A 49 -16.93 3.16 0.17
N SER A 50 -18.06 3.61 -0.36
CA SER A 50 -18.91 2.84 -1.28
C SER A 50 -19.28 3.72 -2.48
N ALA A 51 -19.46 3.11 -3.66
CA ALA A 51 -19.84 3.86 -4.86
C ALA A 51 -21.32 4.31 -4.86
N SER A 52 -22.13 3.91 -3.86
CA SER A 52 -23.60 4.08 -3.88
C SER A 52 -24.18 5.03 -2.82
N GLU A 53 -23.42 5.42 -1.80
CA GLU A 53 -23.92 6.33 -0.74
C GLU A 53 -23.89 7.82 -1.07
N GLU A 54 -23.55 8.22 -2.30
CA GLU A 54 -23.71 9.61 -2.79
C GLU A 54 -25.09 9.87 -3.45
N SER A 55 -26.07 9.00 -3.21
CA SER A 55 -27.40 9.06 -3.85
C SER A 55 -28.43 9.97 -3.18
N ASN A 56 -28.04 10.84 -2.24
CA ASN A 56 -28.94 11.86 -1.70
C ASN A 56 -28.28 13.24 -1.58
N VAL A 57 -28.75 14.13 -2.45
CA VAL A 57 -28.61 15.60 -2.44
C VAL A 57 -27.26 16.16 -2.94
N GLU A 58 -27.25 16.62 -4.21
CA GLU A 58 -26.46 17.74 -4.78
C GLU A 58 -25.06 18.01 -4.19
N ARG A 59 -24.26 16.96 -3.94
CA ARG A 59 -22.85 17.09 -3.57
C ARG A 59 -22.01 16.23 -4.50
N SER A 60 -20.98 16.87 -5.05
CA SER A 60 -19.98 16.34 -5.96
C SER A 60 -19.65 14.88 -5.64
N THR A 61 -19.93 13.98 -6.57
CA THR A 61 -19.41 12.63 -6.55
C THR A 61 -17.89 12.72 -6.53
N SER A 62 -17.25 12.31 -5.44
CA SER A 62 -15.82 12.58 -5.23
C SER A 62 -14.98 11.89 -6.30
N LYS A 63 -14.08 12.62 -6.97
CA LYS A 63 -13.14 12.04 -7.94
C LYS A 63 -12.07 11.25 -7.21
N ALA A 64 -12.30 9.94 -7.08
CA ALA A 64 -11.44 9.04 -6.32
C ALA A 64 -10.48 8.23 -7.22
N VAL A 65 -9.29 7.95 -6.69
CA VAL A 65 -8.34 6.98 -7.24
C VAL A 65 -8.04 5.92 -6.18
N TYR A 66 -8.41 4.67 -6.45
CA TYR A 66 -8.05 3.54 -5.59
C TYR A 66 -6.74 2.91 -6.08
N VAL A 67 -5.84 2.55 -5.16
CA VAL A 67 -4.53 1.94 -5.44
C VAL A 67 -4.51 0.52 -4.86
N PHE A 68 -4.30 -0.50 -5.69
CA PHE A 68 -4.13 -1.89 -5.21
C PHE A 68 -2.72 -2.14 -4.68
N GLN A 69 -2.56 -3.27 -3.98
CA GLN A 69 -1.26 -3.82 -3.64
C GLN A 69 -0.30 -3.83 -4.85
N ARG A 70 0.93 -3.39 -4.60
CA ARG A 70 2.04 -3.17 -5.54
C ARG A 70 1.79 -2.07 -6.58
N GLU A 71 0.66 -1.36 -6.54
CA GLU A 71 0.44 -0.20 -7.40
C GLU A 71 0.92 1.11 -6.75
N TYR A 72 1.00 2.15 -7.57
CA TYR A 72 1.09 3.53 -7.11
C TYR A 72 0.30 4.46 -8.04
N ALA A 73 -0.07 5.62 -7.50
CA ALA A 73 -0.66 6.72 -8.24
C ALA A 73 -0.12 8.04 -7.70
N THR A 74 0.36 8.90 -8.59
CA THR A 74 0.63 10.31 -8.27
C THR A 74 -0.53 11.15 -8.79
N VAL A 75 -1.23 11.86 -7.92
CA VAL A 75 -2.44 12.60 -8.24
C VAL A 75 -2.20 14.10 -8.10
N ASP A 76 -2.85 14.87 -8.97
CA ASP A 76 -2.90 16.32 -8.92
C ASP A 76 -4.19 16.74 -8.18
N PRO A 77 -4.11 17.58 -7.13
CA PRO A 77 -5.29 18.07 -6.42
C PRO A 77 -6.28 18.85 -7.29
N ALA A 78 -5.88 19.30 -8.49
CA ALA A 78 -6.80 19.91 -9.45
C ALA A 78 -7.74 18.90 -10.14
N HIS A 79 -7.39 17.61 -10.15
CA HIS A 79 -8.13 16.56 -10.87
C HIS A 79 -8.71 15.49 -9.95
N VAL A 80 -8.12 15.27 -8.78
CA VAL A 80 -8.47 14.18 -7.87
C VAL A 80 -8.79 14.72 -6.48
N ASP A 81 -9.99 14.42 -6.00
CA ASP A 81 -10.45 14.81 -4.67
C ASP A 81 -9.92 13.85 -3.61
N LEU A 82 -9.81 12.57 -3.95
CA LEU A 82 -9.47 11.50 -3.00
C LEU A 82 -8.57 10.44 -3.63
N VAL A 83 -7.58 9.95 -2.87
CA VAL A 83 -6.76 8.80 -3.28
C VAL A 83 -6.51 7.90 -2.07
N GLY A 84 -6.58 6.58 -2.24
CA GLY A 84 -6.43 5.68 -1.11
C GLY A 84 -6.22 4.22 -1.49
N THR A 85 -6.05 3.40 -0.46
CA THR A 85 -5.81 1.97 -0.56
C THR A 85 -6.36 1.27 0.68
N ASP A 86 -6.78 0.01 0.57
CA ASP A 86 -7.06 -0.85 1.71
C ASP A 86 -6.48 -2.27 1.52
N GLU A 87 -6.96 -3.23 2.33
CA GLU A 87 -6.51 -4.62 2.34
C GLU A 87 -5.04 -4.82 2.79
N ALA A 88 -4.42 -3.80 3.40
CA ALA A 88 -3.07 -3.90 3.95
C ALA A 88 -3.08 -4.68 5.27
N THR A 89 -2.62 -5.93 5.21
CA THR A 89 -2.31 -6.73 6.41
C THR A 89 -0.84 -6.53 6.79
N THR A 90 0.06 -7.33 6.22
CA THR A 90 1.52 -7.18 6.40
C THR A 90 2.13 -6.10 5.51
N CYS A 91 1.38 -5.69 4.48
CA CYS A 91 1.75 -4.65 3.54
C CYS A 91 1.67 -3.26 4.17
N LEU A 92 2.25 -2.26 3.51
CA LEU A 92 2.27 -0.88 3.99
C LEU A 92 1.83 0.09 2.90
N GLY A 93 0.86 0.95 3.21
CA GLY A 93 0.53 2.08 2.36
C GLY A 93 1.34 3.32 2.74
N ILE A 94 1.82 4.05 1.73
CA ILE A 94 2.67 5.23 1.90
C ILE A 94 2.09 6.39 1.11
N VAL A 95 2.08 7.57 1.71
CA VAL A 95 1.75 8.85 1.09
C VAL A 95 3.01 9.70 1.04
N ILE A 96 3.32 10.26 -0.12
CA ILE A 96 4.34 11.29 -0.30
C ILE A 96 3.68 12.50 -0.95
N ARG A 97 3.54 13.60 -0.21
CA ARG A 97 2.87 14.80 -0.68
C ARG A 97 3.83 15.98 -0.74
N ASN A 98 3.94 16.60 -1.90
CA ASN A 98 4.66 17.85 -2.06
C ASN A 98 3.86 18.99 -1.41
N ARG A 99 4.39 19.60 -0.35
CA ARG A 99 3.68 20.66 0.41
C ARG A 99 3.34 21.88 -0.43
N ARG A 100 4.16 22.19 -1.44
CA ARG A 100 4.07 23.43 -2.21
C ARG A 100 2.96 23.40 -3.24
N ASN A 101 2.81 22.28 -3.96
CA ASN A 101 1.84 22.15 -5.05
C ASN A 101 0.72 21.13 -4.76
N GLY A 102 0.78 20.41 -3.64
CA GLY A 102 -0.21 19.41 -3.24
C GLY A 102 -0.20 18.12 -4.06
N MET A 103 0.73 17.96 -5.01
CA MET A 103 0.92 16.71 -5.74
C MET A 103 1.16 15.59 -4.74
N THR A 104 0.33 14.55 -4.80
CA THR A 104 0.28 13.50 -3.78
C THR A 104 0.49 12.16 -4.44
N SER A 105 1.55 11.45 -4.07
CA SER A 105 1.78 10.06 -4.49
C SER A 105 1.36 9.11 -3.39
N VAL A 106 0.51 8.12 -3.74
CA VAL A 106 0.11 7.03 -2.86
C VAL A 106 0.57 5.70 -3.46
N THR A 107 1.06 4.80 -2.61
CA THR A 107 1.41 3.43 -3.00
C THR A 107 0.95 2.46 -1.92
N HIS A 108 0.79 1.19 -2.30
CA HIS A 108 0.63 0.06 -1.42
C HIS A 108 1.80 -0.91 -1.65
N MET A 109 2.81 -0.89 -0.79
CA MET A 109 4.00 -1.73 -0.91
C MET A 109 3.82 -3.06 -0.16
N ASP A 110 4.23 -4.17 -0.79
CA ASP A 110 4.06 -5.53 -0.26
C ASP A 110 5.37 -6.26 0.07
N SER A 111 6.51 -5.69 -0.34
CA SER A 111 7.82 -6.31 -0.16
C SER A 111 8.92 -5.24 -0.08
N PRO A 112 9.98 -5.47 0.72
CA PRO A 112 11.21 -4.68 0.68
C PRO A 112 11.80 -4.51 -0.73
N ASP A 113 11.58 -5.48 -1.63
CA ASP A 113 12.18 -5.51 -2.97
C ASP A 113 11.69 -4.40 -3.89
N VAL A 114 10.49 -3.86 -3.65
CA VAL A 114 9.90 -2.79 -4.49
C VAL A 114 10.21 -1.38 -3.97
N VAL A 115 10.80 -1.26 -2.78
CA VAL A 115 10.92 0.02 -2.09
C VAL A 115 11.82 1.00 -2.86
N ASP A 116 13.03 0.61 -3.23
CA ASP A 116 14.02 1.56 -3.79
C ASP A 116 13.57 2.16 -5.13
N ILE A 117 13.13 1.31 -6.07
CA ILE A 117 12.63 1.78 -7.37
C ILE A 117 11.25 2.43 -7.19
N GLY A 118 10.41 1.89 -6.31
CA GLY A 118 9.08 2.44 -6.02
C GLY A 118 9.14 3.88 -5.53
N PHE A 119 10.05 4.22 -4.61
CA PHE A 119 10.28 5.61 -4.20
C PHE A 119 10.70 6.49 -5.38
N THR A 120 11.61 6.01 -6.23
CA THR A 120 12.02 6.73 -7.45
C THR A 120 10.81 6.99 -8.38
N GLN A 121 9.93 6.01 -8.55
CA GLN A 121 8.70 6.15 -9.34
C GLN A 121 7.75 7.21 -8.75
N MET A 122 7.44 7.11 -7.45
CA MET A 122 6.55 8.05 -6.76
C MET A 122 7.06 9.50 -6.82
N LEU A 123 8.37 9.69 -6.74
CA LEU A 123 8.99 11.02 -6.70
C LEU A 123 9.15 11.64 -8.09
N SER A 124 9.17 10.83 -9.16
CA SER A 124 9.42 11.31 -10.53
C SER A 124 8.47 12.42 -11.00
N LEU A 125 7.18 12.34 -10.62
CA LEU A 125 6.16 13.33 -10.95
C LEU A 125 5.88 14.31 -9.79
N ALA A 126 6.26 13.97 -8.56
CA ALA A 126 6.08 14.83 -7.40
C ALA A 126 7.18 15.90 -7.28
N LEU A 127 8.38 15.62 -7.81
CA LEU A 127 9.53 16.53 -7.92
C LEU A 127 9.47 17.33 -9.24
N LYS A 128 8.43 18.14 -9.44
CA LYS A 128 8.31 18.85 -10.73
C LYS A 128 9.24 20.06 -10.88
N HIS A 129 9.68 20.73 -9.80
CA HIS A 129 10.24 22.08 -10.00
C HIS A 129 11.34 22.62 -9.08
N ASP A 130 11.75 21.98 -7.98
CA ASP A 130 12.84 22.57 -7.18
C ASP A 130 13.63 21.59 -6.29
N VAL A 131 14.87 21.96 -5.99
CA VAL A 131 15.82 21.19 -5.15
C VAL A 131 15.45 21.27 -3.66
N ASP A 132 14.63 22.26 -3.28
CA ASP A 132 14.22 22.57 -1.91
C ASP A 132 12.80 22.10 -1.55
N ASP A 133 12.14 21.30 -2.41
CA ASP A 133 10.79 20.80 -2.13
C ASP A 133 10.77 19.94 -0.84
N ILE A 134 9.85 20.27 0.06
CA ILE A 134 9.59 19.52 1.30
C ILE A 134 8.41 18.58 1.08
N PHE A 135 8.62 17.30 1.40
CA PHE A 135 7.63 16.25 1.23
C PHE A 135 7.08 15.77 2.55
N ASP A 136 5.77 15.84 2.71
CA ASP A 136 5.07 15.15 3.80
C ASP A 136 5.01 13.66 3.51
N VAL A 137 5.33 12.86 4.54
CA VAL A 137 5.27 11.41 4.46
C VAL A 137 4.31 10.87 5.52
N HIS A 138 3.40 10.01 5.10
CA HIS A 138 2.49 9.27 5.98
C HIS A 138 2.62 7.78 5.69
N LEU A 139 2.73 6.98 6.75
CA LEU A 139 2.83 5.52 6.65
C LEU A 139 1.73 4.89 7.50
N VAL A 140 0.92 4.02 6.89
CA VAL A 140 -0.22 3.35 7.54
C VAL A 140 -0.32 1.93 7.01
N GLY A 141 -0.57 0.97 7.89
CA GLY A 141 -0.60 -0.46 7.58
C GLY A 141 0.47 -1.20 8.37
N ALA A 142 0.77 -2.44 8.00
CA ALA A 142 1.63 -3.35 8.76
C ALA A 142 1.13 -3.58 10.20
N PHE A 143 1.47 -4.72 10.78
CA PHE A 143 1.21 -5.00 12.20
C PHE A 143 2.30 -5.94 12.73
N ASN A 144 2.26 -6.26 14.01
CA ASN A 144 3.20 -7.23 14.58
C ASN A 144 2.82 -8.66 14.18
N ASP A 145 3.24 -9.07 12.99
CA ASP A 145 2.91 -10.38 12.41
C ASP A 145 3.92 -11.49 12.77
N SER A 146 4.92 -11.18 13.59
CA SER A 146 5.86 -12.15 14.12
C SER A 146 5.17 -13.05 15.17
N SER A 147 5.24 -14.38 15.00
CA SER A 147 4.70 -15.32 15.98
C SER A 147 5.40 -15.19 17.35
N PRO A 148 4.65 -15.11 18.47
CA PRO A 148 5.21 -15.18 19.83
C PRO A 148 6.00 -16.49 20.09
N GLN A 149 5.72 -17.56 19.34
CA GLN A 149 6.24 -18.91 19.61
C GLN A 149 7.68 -19.16 19.13
N SER A 150 8.33 -18.19 18.47
CA SER A 150 9.77 -18.31 18.11
C SER A 150 10.72 -18.19 19.31
N THR A 151 10.24 -17.90 20.53
CA THR A 151 11.10 -17.62 21.70
C THR A 151 11.22 -18.77 22.70
N THR A 152 10.47 -19.87 22.54
CA THR A 152 10.58 -21.05 23.39
C THR A 152 11.32 -22.16 22.66
N HIS A 153 12.65 -22.11 22.64
CA HIS A 153 13.56 -23.26 22.76
C HIS A 153 15.01 -22.84 22.44
N GLY A 154 15.85 -22.78 23.47
CA GLY A 154 17.30 -22.90 23.30
C GLY A 154 18.11 -21.67 23.68
N THR A 155 18.86 -21.82 24.76
CA THR A 155 19.99 -21.01 25.22
C THR A 155 20.96 -20.72 24.07
N LYS A 156 20.76 -19.63 23.33
CA LYS A 156 21.74 -19.05 22.41
C LYS A 156 21.68 -17.53 22.55
N SER A 157 22.88 -16.93 22.58
CA SER A 157 23.19 -15.53 22.86
C SER A 157 22.15 -14.50 22.38
N LYS A 158 21.93 -13.45 23.20
CA LYS A 158 21.20 -12.21 22.87
C LYS A 158 21.86 -11.41 21.72
N LYS A 159 22.05 -12.01 20.56
CA LYS A 159 22.53 -11.39 19.32
C LYS A 159 21.79 -12.07 18.15
N GLN A 160 21.09 -11.26 17.37
CA GLN A 160 20.05 -11.62 16.39
C GLN A 160 18.76 -12.16 17.03
N THR A 161 17.87 -11.25 17.42
CA THR A 161 16.43 -11.56 17.45
C THR A 161 16.02 -12.00 16.05
N ASN A 162 15.48 -13.22 15.91
CA ASN A 162 14.88 -13.65 14.64
C ASN A 162 13.82 -12.62 14.23
N LEU A 163 14.10 -11.88 13.15
CA LEU A 163 13.21 -10.94 12.45
C LEU A 163 12.07 -11.72 11.76
N GLY A 164 11.27 -12.47 12.52
CA GLY A 164 10.11 -13.17 11.96
C GLY A 164 9.07 -12.18 11.44
N GLY A 165 8.28 -12.56 10.44
CA GLY A 165 7.23 -11.72 9.85
C GLY A 165 7.68 -10.89 8.65
N TYR A 166 6.71 -10.33 7.95
CA TYR A 166 6.84 -9.55 6.72
C TYR A 166 6.79 -8.04 6.99
N SER A 167 6.08 -7.60 8.03
CA SER A 167 5.81 -6.18 8.29
C SER A 167 7.05 -5.40 8.71
N PHE A 168 7.82 -5.93 9.67
CA PHE A 168 9.00 -5.24 10.20
C PHE A 168 10.10 -5.04 9.13
N PRO A 169 10.50 -6.07 8.35
CA PRO A 169 11.46 -5.89 7.26
C PRO A 169 11.04 -4.83 6.24
N LEU A 170 9.74 -4.76 5.90
CA LEU A 170 9.20 -3.75 4.99
C LEU A 170 9.31 -2.34 5.59
N CYS A 171 8.84 -2.15 6.83
CA CYS A 171 8.95 -0.87 7.52
C CYS A 171 10.41 -0.40 7.62
N GLN A 172 11.32 -1.30 8.01
CA GLN A 172 12.74 -1.00 8.15
C GLN A 172 13.34 -0.57 6.82
N LYS A 173 13.04 -1.30 5.73
CA LYS A 173 13.55 -0.96 4.39
C LYS A 173 13.08 0.42 3.94
N ILE A 174 11.82 0.78 4.20
CA ILE A 174 11.25 2.08 3.85
C ILE A 174 11.96 3.22 4.58
N ILE A 175 12.13 3.12 5.90
CA ILE A 175 12.83 4.15 6.68
C ILE A 175 14.29 4.28 6.20
N GLN A 176 14.99 3.18 5.96
CA GLN A 176 16.35 3.21 5.43
C GLN A 176 16.44 3.89 4.05
N THR A 177 15.45 3.70 3.18
CA THR A 177 15.42 4.35 1.87
C THR A 177 15.15 5.86 2.01
N LEU A 178 14.27 6.27 2.94
CA LEU A 178 14.05 7.69 3.27
C LEU A 178 15.32 8.38 3.83
N GLU A 179 16.04 7.71 4.73
CA GLU A 179 17.28 8.24 5.32
C GLU A 179 18.39 8.45 4.31
N LYS A 180 18.55 7.49 3.38
CA LYS A 180 19.59 7.53 2.34
C LYS A 180 19.31 8.54 1.23
N SER A 181 18.08 9.03 1.14
CA SER A 181 17.69 9.99 0.11
C SER A 181 18.24 11.38 0.40
N SER A 182 18.66 12.07 -0.67
CA SER A 182 19.03 13.48 -0.62
C SER A 182 17.83 14.42 -0.46
N ILE A 183 16.60 13.91 -0.57
CA ILE A 183 15.35 14.68 -0.44
C ILE A 183 14.98 14.85 1.04
N ASN A 184 14.33 15.96 1.36
CA ASN A 184 13.82 16.24 2.70
C ASN A 184 12.41 15.68 2.89
N PHE A 185 12.30 14.71 3.80
CA PHE A 185 11.05 14.03 4.13
C PHE A 185 10.60 14.38 5.54
N HIS A 186 9.42 14.97 5.66
CA HIS A 186 8.79 15.27 6.94
C HIS A 186 7.77 14.19 7.26
N ILE A 187 8.11 13.28 8.16
CA ILE A 187 7.17 12.23 8.58
C ILE A 187 6.09 12.90 9.45
N GLN A 188 4.87 12.93 8.92
CA GLN A 188 3.69 13.50 9.59
C GLN A 188 2.93 12.42 10.37
N LEU A 189 2.89 11.19 9.85
CA LEU A 189 2.16 10.07 10.45
C LEU A 189 2.98 8.79 10.29
N LEU A 190 3.15 8.06 11.37
CA LEU A 190 3.75 6.72 11.41
C LEU A 190 2.83 5.80 12.23
N HIS A 191 1.83 5.21 11.57
CA HIS A 191 0.85 4.32 12.18
C HIS A 191 1.05 2.89 11.67
N VAL A 192 2.12 2.25 12.16
CA VAL A 192 2.61 0.94 11.70
C VAL A 192 3.00 0.05 12.87
N LEU A 193 3.15 -1.26 12.65
CA LEU A 193 3.64 -2.22 13.66
C LEU A 193 2.85 -2.09 14.98
N ASP A 194 3.53 -1.89 16.12
CA ASP A 194 2.91 -1.70 17.44
C ASP A 194 1.74 -0.70 17.41
N HIS A 195 1.90 0.41 16.68
CA HIS A 195 0.90 1.47 16.60
C HIS A 195 -0.36 1.07 15.82
N ASN A 196 -0.24 0.13 14.89
CA ASN A 196 -1.36 -0.41 14.12
C ASN A 196 -1.69 -1.85 14.54
N THR A 197 -1.26 -2.32 15.72
CA THR A 197 -1.55 -3.69 16.18
C THR A 197 -2.62 -3.70 17.26
N ARG A 198 -3.65 -4.52 17.06
CA ARG A 198 -4.56 -4.97 18.12
C ARG A 198 -4.38 -6.46 18.38
N TRP A 199 -4.72 -6.88 19.60
CA TRP A 199 -4.63 -8.27 20.04
C TRP A 199 -6.01 -8.78 20.41
N ASP A 200 -6.34 -10.00 19.98
CA ASP A 200 -7.55 -10.68 20.46
C ASP A 200 -7.33 -11.33 21.85
N SER A 201 -8.39 -11.90 22.41
CA SER A 201 -8.33 -12.60 23.70
C SER A 201 -7.44 -13.86 23.71
N GLN A 202 -7.07 -14.38 22.53
CA GLN A 202 -6.22 -15.55 22.36
C GLN A 202 -4.74 -15.16 22.15
N GLY A 203 -4.44 -13.86 22.08
CA GLY A 203 -3.10 -13.35 21.82
C GLY A 203 -2.71 -13.35 20.34
N ASN A 204 -3.67 -13.47 19.42
CA ASN A 204 -3.42 -13.28 17.98
C ASN A 204 -3.37 -11.78 17.68
N ALA A 205 -2.39 -11.38 16.87
CA ALA A 205 -2.20 -10.01 16.43
C ALA A 205 -2.99 -9.74 15.13
N TYR A 206 -3.51 -8.52 15.01
CA TYR A 206 -4.24 -8.03 13.84
C TYR A 206 -3.91 -6.56 13.59
N PRO A 207 -3.97 -6.09 12.34
CA PRO A 207 -3.94 -4.66 12.06
C PRO A 207 -5.20 -3.97 12.63
N ILE A 208 -5.04 -2.75 13.16
CA ILE A 208 -6.16 -1.89 13.59
C ILE A 208 -6.91 -1.41 12.33
N PHE A 209 -6.18 -0.77 11.42
CA PHE A 209 -6.67 -0.33 10.12
C PHE A 209 -5.96 -1.07 8.99
N HIS A 210 -6.72 -1.37 7.94
CA HIS A 210 -6.21 -2.02 6.72
C HIS A 210 -5.99 -1.04 5.57
N GLY A 211 -6.35 0.23 5.77
CA GLY A 211 -6.39 1.19 4.69
C GLY A 211 -6.56 2.62 5.15
N PHE A 212 -6.41 3.53 4.20
CA PHE A 212 -6.58 4.96 4.41
C PHE A 212 -7.01 5.65 3.12
N LEU A 213 -7.45 6.89 3.30
CA LEU A 213 -7.81 7.82 2.26
C LEU A 213 -7.11 9.14 2.51
N VAL A 214 -6.63 9.75 1.44
CA VAL A 214 -5.97 11.06 1.43
C VAL A 214 -6.81 12.03 0.63
N GLU A 215 -6.97 13.24 1.15
CA GLU A 215 -7.46 14.39 0.39
C GLU A 215 -6.24 15.20 -0.12
N PRO A 216 -5.90 15.17 -1.42
CA PRO A 216 -4.68 15.82 -1.92
C PRO A 216 -4.63 17.34 -1.69
N SER A 217 -5.79 17.99 -1.74
CA SER A 217 -5.93 19.45 -1.57
C SER A 217 -5.45 19.91 -0.19
N THR A 218 -5.73 19.14 0.86
CA THR A 218 -5.38 19.45 2.25
C THR A 218 -4.19 18.66 2.78
N GLY A 219 -3.93 17.47 2.21
CA GLY A 219 -2.99 16.48 2.75
C GLY A 219 -3.55 15.69 3.92
N LEU A 220 -4.85 15.79 4.22
CA LEU A 220 -5.47 15.07 5.33
C LEU A 220 -5.55 13.58 5.03
N VAL A 221 -5.07 12.75 5.97
CA VAL A 221 -5.13 11.28 5.91
C VAL A 221 -6.11 10.78 6.96
N ASN A 222 -7.07 9.94 6.55
CA ASN A 222 -8.04 9.30 7.45
C ASN A 222 -8.03 7.78 7.25
N PRO A 223 -8.26 6.96 8.30
CA PRO A 223 -8.45 5.53 8.13
C PRO A 223 -9.69 5.27 7.28
N ALA A 224 -9.60 4.32 6.35
CA ALA A 224 -10.67 4.02 5.42
C ALA A 224 -10.66 2.56 4.96
N SER A 225 -11.85 2.07 4.63
CA SER A 225 -12.07 0.79 3.95
C SER A 225 -12.93 0.99 2.71
N PHE A 226 -12.71 0.17 1.69
CA PHE A 226 -13.35 0.29 0.39
C PHE A 226 -14.20 -0.95 0.16
N ASP A 227 -15.45 -0.77 -0.26
CA ASP A 227 -16.21 -1.92 -0.72
C ASP A 227 -15.81 -2.32 -2.15
N LYS A 228 -16.26 -3.49 -2.57
CA LYS A 228 -16.01 -4.05 -3.91
C LYS A 228 -16.42 -3.11 -5.06
N THR A 229 -17.41 -2.24 -4.85
CA THR A 229 -17.90 -1.31 -5.88
C THR A 229 -16.99 -0.10 -6.07
N SER A 230 -16.20 0.23 -5.05
CA SER A 230 -15.33 1.41 -5.04
C SER A 230 -13.87 1.13 -5.41
N ARG A 231 -13.42 -0.14 -5.36
CA ARG A 231 -12.10 -0.59 -5.83
C ARG A 231 -12.00 -0.67 -7.37
N CYS A 232 -12.54 0.33 -8.06
CA CYS A 232 -12.67 0.37 -9.52
C CYS A 232 -11.58 1.23 -10.18
N PRO A 233 -11.41 1.17 -11.52
CA PRO A 233 -11.99 0.24 -12.48
C PRO A 233 -11.18 -1.08 -12.58
N ASP A 234 -11.74 -2.06 -13.30
CA ASP A 234 -11.09 -3.32 -13.67
C ASP A 234 -10.40 -4.06 -12.51
N GLU A 235 -11.06 -4.05 -11.36
CA GLU A 235 -10.62 -4.66 -10.10
C GLU A 235 -10.01 -6.05 -10.30
N ILE A 236 -10.72 -6.95 -10.99
CA ILE A 236 -10.26 -8.32 -11.20
C ILE A 236 -8.95 -8.40 -12.00
N LEU A 237 -8.79 -7.59 -13.04
CA LEU A 237 -7.60 -7.60 -13.87
C LEU A 237 -6.41 -6.99 -13.14
N ARG A 238 -6.62 -5.94 -12.35
CA ARG A 238 -5.57 -5.34 -11.52
C ARG A 238 -5.05 -6.31 -10.45
N ARG A 239 -5.94 -7.10 -9.84
CA ARG A 239 -5.53 -8.20 -8.94
C ARG A 239 -4.75 -9.29 -9.67
N ILE A 240 -5.19 -9.73 -10.85
CA ILE A 240 -4.44 -10.72 -11.63
C ILE A 240 -3.07 -10.16 -12.04
N ARG A 241 -3.00 -8.86 -12.41
CA ARG A 241 -1.75 -8.17 -12.76
C ARG A 241 -0.72 -8.24 -11.64
N LEU A 242 -1.14 -8.11 -10.37
CA LEU A 242 -0.25 -8.32 -9.23
C LEU A 242 0.39 -9.71 -9.29
N THR A 243 -0.41 -10.78 -9.42
CA THR A 243 0.14 -12.15 -9.48
C THR A 243 1.04 -12.37 -10.71
N ALA A 244 0.68 -11.82 -11.87
CA ALA A 244 1.47 -11.87 -13.10
C ALA A 244 2.80 -11.14 -12.96
N SER A 245 2.84 -10.04 -12.20
CA SER A 245 4.06 -9.24 -12.03
C SER A 245 5.21 -10.01 -11.37
N PHE A 246 4.93 -11.04 -10.57
CA PHE A 246 5.96 -11.88 -9.95
C PHE A 246 6.70 -12.77 -10.97
N GLU A 247 6.09 -13.07 -12.11
CA GLU A 247 6.68 -13.86 -13.19
C GLU A 247 7.17 -12.98 -14.37
N ASP A 248 6.96 -11.66 -14.31
CA ASP A 248 7.39 -10.70 -15.31
C ASP A 248 8.67 -9.96 -14.88
N SER A 249 9.80 -10.33 -15.49
CA SER A 249 11.09 -9.69 -15.22
C SER A 249 11.13 -8.18 -15.48
N SER A 250 10.25 -7.64 -16.33
CA SER A 250 10.15 -6.20 -16.57
C SER A 250 9.55 -5.43 -15.38
N CYS A 251 8.82 -6.14 -14.51
CA CYS A 251 8.24 -5.61 -13.28
C CYS A 251 9.11 -5.85 -12.04
N ALA A 252 10.28 -6.49 -12.19
CA ALA A 252 11.14 -6.83 -11.05
C ALA A 252 11.56 -5.58 -10.26
N GLY A 253 11.25 -5.57 -8.97
CA GLY A 253 11.54 -4.47 -8.04
C GLY A 253 10.73 -3.19 -8.29
N ARG A 254 9.75 -3.19 -9.19
CA ARG A 254 8.96 -2.00 -9.56
C ARG A 254 7.56 -2.03 -8.97
N LEU A 255 7.02 -0.85 -8.74
CA LEU A 255 5.58 -0.66 -8.55
C LEU A 255 4.88 -0.66 -9.90
N LEU A 256 3.65 -1.17 -9.92
CA LEU A 256 2.76 -1.21 -11.06
C LEU A 256 2.13 0.17 -11.26
N GLU A 257 2.41 0.78 -12.40
CA GLU A 257 1.81 2.06 -12.79
C GLU A 257 0.41 1.81 -13.36
N THR A 258 -0.58 2.48 -12.79
CA THR A 258 -2.00 2.31 -13.15
C THR A 258 -2.73 3.64 -13.37
N TYR A 259 -2.19 4.78 -12.93
CA TYR A 259 -2.82 6.10 -13.06
C TYR A 259 -1.89 7.08 -13.78
N ASP A 260 -2.37 7.68 -14.87
CA ASP A 260 -1.71 8.77 -15.59
C ASP A 260 -2.20 10.11 -15.06
N THR A 261 -1.30 10.82 -14.38
CA THR A 261 -1.56 12.14 -13.79
C THR A 261 -1.89 13.21 -14.82
N LEU A 262 -1.28 13.16 -16.00
CA LEU A 262 -1.39 14.24 -16.99
C LEU A 262 -2.74 14.23 -17.70
N THR A 263 -3.29 13.04 -17.92
CA THR A 263 -4.55 12.86 -18.65
C THR A 263 -5.74 12.51 -17.76
N ASP A 264 -5.54 12.37 -16.44
CA ASP A 264 -6.55 11.88 -15.50
C ASP A 264 -7.18 10.55 -15.99
N GLN A 265 -6.32 9.58 -16.29
CA GLN A 265 -6.72 8.27 -16.81
C GLN A 265 -6.19 7.14 -15.95
N ILE A 266 -6.98 6.07 -15.85
CA ILE A 266 -6.48 4.78 -15.37
C ILE A 266 -6.11 3.93 -16.59
N ILE A 267 -4.86 3.50 -16.64
CA ILE A 267 -4.28 2.74 -17.76
C ILE A 267 -3.79 1.40 -17.21
N ILE A 268 -4.46 0.33 -17.62
CA ILE A 268 -4.04 -1.03 -17.31
C ILE A 268 -3.26 -1.53 -18.52
N SER A 269 -1.94 -1.42 -18.43
CA SER A 269 -1.03 -1.94 -19.45
C SER A 269 -1.25 -3.44 -19.68
N PRO A 270 -1.10 -3.93 -20.92
CA PRO A 270 -1.17 -5.36 -21.19
C PRO A 270 -0.20 -6.14 -20.32
N PHE A 271 -0.66 -7.26 -19.80
CA PHE A 271 0.18 -8.23 -19.09
C PHE A 271 -0.25 -9.64 -19.48
N SER A 272 0.62 -10.60 -19.23
CA SER A 272 0.38 -12.01 -19.53
C SER A 272 0.38 -12.85 -18.27
N TRP A 273 -0.51 -13.82 -18.16
CA TRP A 273 -0.35 -14.93 -17.21
C TRP A 273 0.22 -16.16 -17.90
N THR A 274 1.13 -16.83 -17.22
CA THR A 274 1.84 -18.00 -17.75
C THR A 274 1.01 -19.28 -17.61
N ARG A 275 1.44 -20.35 -18.30
CA ARG A 275 0.84 -21.69 -18.09
C ARG A 275 0.93 -22.15 -16.64
N ARG A 276 1.99 -21.76 -15.93
CA ARG A 276 2.15 -22.08 -14.50
C ARG A 276 1.03 -21.42 -13.69
N GLN A 277 0.75 -20.14 -13.93
CA GLN A 277 -0.31 -19.42 -13.22
C GLN A 277 -1.69 -20.01 -13.51
N ILE A 278 -1.96 -20.43 -14.74
CA ILE A 278 -3.19 -21.18 -15.08
C ILE A 278 -3.26 -22.49 -14.30
N SER A 279 -2.16 -23.26 -14.23
CA SER A 279 -2.11 -24.50 -13.44
C SER A 279 -2.31 -24.26 -11.94
N VAL A 280 -1.75 -23.17 -11.39
CA VAL A 280 -1.98 -22.75 -10.00
C VAL A 280 -3.46 -22.41 -9.79
N ALA A 281 -4.09 -21.66 -10.69
CA ALA A 281 -5.51 -21.35 -10.61
C ALA A 281 -6.38 -22.62 -10.57
N PHE A 282 -6.08 -23.61 -11.43
CA PHE A 282 -6.79 -24.90 -11.41
C PHE A 282 -6.61 -25.66 -10.09
N MET A 283 -5.40 -25.63 -9.52
CA MET A 283 -5.14 -26.26 -8.23
C MET A 283 -5.91 -25.56 -7.11
N LEU A 284 -5.83 -24.23 -7.02
CA LEU A 284 -6.52 -23.42 -6.01
C LEU A 284 -8.04 -23.57 -6.07
N ARG A 285 -8.63 -23.74 -7.27
CA ARG A 285 -10.07 -23.99 -7.45
C ARG A 285 -10.57 -25.17 -6.61
N HIS A 286 -9.76 -26.20 -6.41
CA HIS A 286 -10.14 -27.43 -5.70
C HIS A 286 -9.81 -27.41 -4.21
N LEU A 287 -9.16 -26.37 -3.71
CA LEU A 287 -8.84 -26.22 -2.29
C LEU A 287 -10.03 -25.65 -1.50
N SER A 288 -10.10 -26.03 -0.23
CA SER A 288 -11.00 -25.41 0.75
C SER A 288 -10.59 -23.96 1.06
N ASP A 289 -11.49 -23.19 1.67
CA ASP A 289 -11.22 -21.79 2.01
C ASP A 289 -10.02 -21.64 2.96
N SER A 290 -9.86 -22.55 3.92
CA SER A 290 -8.72 -22.56 4.84
C SER A 290 -7.41 -22.89 4.14
N GLU A 291 -7.42 -23.82 3.18
CA GLU A 291 -6.23 -24.15 2.40
C GLU A 291 -5.81 -23.01 1.48
N ILE A 292 -6.76 -22.30 0.84
CA ILE A 292 -6.47 -21.09 0.05
C ILE A 292 -5.87 -20.03 0.95
N LEU A 293 -6.49 -19.76 2.10
CA LEU A 293 -6.04 -18.75 3.04
C LEU A 293 -4.60 -19.02 3.50
N LEU A 294 -4.31 -20.26 3.94
CA LEU A 294 -2.97 -20.67 4.38
C LEU A 294 -1.92 -20.67 3.26
N SER A 295 -2.33 -20.90 2.01
CA SER A 295 -1.40 -21.00 0.87
C SER A 295 -1.16 -19.67 0.16
N CYS A 296 -2.08 -18.72 0.28
CA CYS A 296 -2.06 -17.48 -0.50
C CYS A 296 -1.89 -16.21 0.34
N SER A 297 -2.08 -16.26 1.66
CA SER A 297 -1.93 -15.10 2.55
C SER A 297 -0.57 -15.09 3.27
N THR A 298 -0.01 -13.90 3.47
CA THR A 298 1.13 -13.66 4.36
C THR A 298 0.74 -13.66 5.84
N SER A 299 -0.55 -13.45 6.15
CA SER A 299 -1.11 -13.41 7.51
C SER A 299 -2.51 -14.03 7.55
N PRO A 300 -2.63 -15.36 7.43
CA PRO A 300 -3.92 -16.06 7.27
C PRO A 300 -5.00 -15.69 8.30
N SER A 301 -4.62 -15.42 9.56
CA SER A 301 -5.57 -15.03 10.59
C SER A 301 -6.08 -13.60 10.46
N ALA A 302 -5.35 -12.71 9.77
CA ALA A 302 -5.60 -11.27 9.74
C ALA A 302 -6.27 -10.77 8.44
N GLU A 303 -6.49 -11.64 7.47
CA GLU A 303 -7.11 -11.25 6.20
C GLU A 303 -8.56 -10.81 6.32
N GLY A 304 -8.97 -9.92 5.40
CA GLY A 304 -10.36 -9.47 5.28
C GLY A 304 -11.32 -10.60 4.89
N PRO A 305 -12.64 -10.44 5.17
CA PRO A 305 -13.64 -11.48 4.93
C PRO A 305 -13.82 -11.84 3.45
N ASP A 306 -13.43 -10.95 2.53
CA ASP A 306 -13.53 -11.13 1.09
C ASP A 306 -12.25 -11.70 0.44
N PHE A 307 -11.18 -11.93 1.21
CA PHE A 307 -9.89 -12.41 0.68
C PHE A 307 -10.04 -13.69 -0.15
N VAL A 308 -10.65 -14.74 0.42
CA VAL A 308 -10.79 -16.03 -0.26
C VAL A 308 -11.73 -15.93 -1.47
N GLU A 309 -12.81 -15.15 -1.37
CA GLU A 309 -13.70 -14.89 -2.51
C GLU A 309 -12.92 -14.22 -3.66
N ASN A 310 -12.10 -13.22 -3.34
CA ASN A 310 -11.27 -12.52 -4.32
C ASN A 310 -10.23 -13.45 -4.96
N GLN A 311 -9.62 -14.35 -4.20
CA GLN A 311 -8.73 -15.38 -4.74
C GLN A 311 -9.46 -16.34 -5.70
N ARG A 312 -10.66 -16.80 -5.33
CA ARG A 312 -11.48 -17.67 -6.19
C ARG A 312 -11.86 -16.96 -7.49
N ARG A 313 -12.31 -15.71 -7.41
CA ARG A 313 -12.65 -14.89 -8.60
C ARG A 313 -11.48 -14.74 -9.56
N GLN A 314 -10.27 -14.49 -9.04
CA GLN A 314 -9.06 -14.40 -9.88
C GLN A 314 -8.77 -15.74 -10.57
N CYS A 315 -8.86 -16.85 -9.83
CA CYS A 315 -8.66 -18.18 -10.39
C CYS A 315 -9.67 -18.49 -11.50
N GLU A 316 -10.95 -18.24 -11.27
CA GLU A 316 -12.02 -18.45 -12.26
C GLU A 316 -11.77 -17.64 -13.52
N TYR A 317 -11.44 -16.34 -13.38
CA TYR A 317 -11.17 -15.47 -14.52
C TYR A 317 -10.01 -15.97 -15.39
N VAL A 318 -8.88 -16.34 -14.77
CA VAL A 318 -7.69 -16.84 -15.50
C VAL A 318 -7.98 -18.16 -16.22
N ILE A 319 -8.86 -19.00 -15.66
CA ILE A 319 -9.25 -20.28 -16.27
C ILE A 319 -10.24 -20.09 -17.42
N GLU A 320 -11.22 -19.19 -17.27
CA GLU A 320 -12.18 -18.84 -18.33
C GLU A 320 -11.52 -18.10 -19.49
N HIS A 321 -10.47 -17.33 -19.20
CA HIS A 321 -9.70 -16.55 -20.16
C HIS A 321 -8.24 -17.03 -20.21
N PRO A 322 -7.92 -18.25 -20.71
CA PRO A 322 -6.55 -18.76 -20.70
C PRO A 322 -5.62 -18.03 -21.70
N ASP A 323 -6.18 -17.30 -22.66
CA ASP A 323 -5.44 -16.51 -23.64
C ASP A 323 -5.55 -15.01 -23.34
N PHE A 324 -4.55 -14.46 -22.63
CA PHE A 324 -4.49 -13.04 -22.29
C PHE A 324 -4.56 -12.10 -23.50
N ARG A 325 -4.19 -12.57 -24.70
CA ARG A 325 -4.25 -11.77 -25.95
C ARG A 325 -5.68 -11.48 -26.38
N LYS A 326 -6.67 -12.23 -25.86
CA LYS A 326 -8.09 -11.91 -26.05
C LYS A 326 -8.58 -10.83 -25.09
N VAL A 327 -7.94 -10.69 -23.95
CA VAL A 327 -8.21 -9.62 -22.97
C VAL A 327 -7.55 -8.33 -23.43
N PHE A 328 -6.29 -8.40 -23.89
CA PHE A 328 -5.53 -7.29 -24.46
C PHE A 328 -5.30 -7.49 -25.97
N PRO A 329 -6.33 -7.31 -26.82
CA PRO A 329 -6.20 -7.48 -28.25
C PRO A 329 -5.17 -6.50 -28.82
N LEU A 330 -4.35 -6.97 -29.77
CA LEU A 330 -3.30 -6.18 -30.41
C LEU A 330 -2.33 -5.52 -29.41
N ASN A 331 -2.19 -6.09 -28.21
CA ASN A 331 -1.38 -5.54 -27.13
C ASN A 331 -1.78 -4.10 -26.74
N GLN A 332 -3.09 -3.80 -26.80
CA GLN A 332 -3.64 -2.52 -26.39
C GLN A 332 -4.00 -2.52 -24.90
N PRO A 333 -3.72 -1.45 -24.15
CA PRO A 333 -4.08 -1.32 -22.74
C PRO A 333 -5.60 -1.17 -22.57
N HIS A 334 -6.11 -1.42 -21.36
CA HIS A 334 -7.43 -0.88 -21.02
C HIS A 334 -7.26 0.54 -20.49
N VAL A 335 -7.87 1.51 -21.17
CA VAL A 335 -7.83 2.92 -20.77
C VAL A 335 -9.20 3.33 -20.24
N PHE A 336 -9.19 4.00 -19.09
CA PHE A 336 -10.38 4.52 -18.43
C PHE A 336 -10.25 6.02 -18.25
N GLU A 337 -11.28 6.74 -18.64
CA GLU A 337 -11.38 8.18 -18.46
C GLU A 337 -12.38 8.54 -17.36
N ARG A 338 -12.14 9.69 -16.73
CA ARG A 338 -13.03 10.27 -15.74
C ARG A 338 -14.37 10.65 -16.38
N THR A 339 -15.46 10.25 -15.75
CA THR A 339 -16.81 10.70 -16.09
C THR A 339 -17.12 12.03 -15.39
N PRO A 340 -18.11 12.81 -15.88
CA PRO A 340 -18.55 14.03 -15.20
C PRO A 340 -19.01 13.80 -13.74
N ASN A 341 -19.45 12.57 -13.43
CA ASN A 341 -19.87 12.14 -12.08
C ASN A 341 -18.72 11.47 -11.30
N GLY A 342 -17.46 11.81 -11.58
CA GLY A 342 -16.28 11.35 -10.83
C GLY A 342 -15.88 9.87 -10.98
N GLY A 343 -16.79 9.01 -11.46
CA GLY A 343 -16.53 7.60 -11.78
C GLY A 343 -15.70 7.40 -13.04
N TRP A 344 -15.48 6.14 -13.41
CA TRP A 344 -14.62 5.73 -14.52
C TRP A 344 -15.39 5.10 -15.68
N ARG A 345 -15.05 5.46 -16.92
CA ARG A 345 -15.58 4.84 -18.14
C ARG A 345 -14.45 4.24 -18.98
N ARG A 346 -14.61 3.00 -19.41
CA ARG A 346 -13.69 2.35 -20.34
C ARG A 346 -13.78 2.96 -21.73
N LEU A 347 -12.65 3.35 -22.32
CA LEU A 347 -12.56 3.73 -23.72
C LEU A 347 -12.66 2.47 -24.61
N GLN A 348 -13.50 2.54 -25.63
CA GLN A 348 -13.51 1.54 -26.69
C GLN A 348 -12.32 1.83 -27.62
N GLN A 349 -11.41 0.86 -27.74
CA GLN A 349 -10.20 0.94 -28.56
C GLN A 349 -10.26 -0.03 -29.73
#